data_AF-A0A7L4XXT8-F1
#
_entry.id   AF-A0A7L4XXT8-F1
#
_cell.length_a   1.000
_cell.length_b   1.000
_cell.length_c   1.000
_cell.angle_alpha   90.00
_cell.angle_beta   90.00
_cell.angle_gamma   90.00
#
_symmetry.space_group_name_H-M   'P 1'
#
loop_
_entity.id
_entity.type
_entity.pdbx_description
1 polymer ?
#
loop_
_entity_poly.entity_id
_entity_poly.type
_entity_poly.pdbx_seq_one_letter_code
_entity_poly.pdbx_strand_id
1 'polypeptide(L)'
;MTAVDDGWTGMGWDWTDHDDIRRRLHEGADPERWSGGRPLHRAALFGSPIVVAELAGRVADVDALEDGVTALWEAVVSRKPENARALAAAGADPWRPSIGGWSPGRLSLAGPTPGLFPVPAGVRLTDRERAAAQEAGRLLTALGEFHYEGTGLACVAGIDAAEAVRRLEATPVEDEVIDELLEAPYEYDMDESLRFIGVTSVPGGCVVTQPWGYAPQMPGVLARLSAGTVCYGLYANPKSGNQGCIARHGTVERRDLHPGGGPYENDAPEEVLSSYLYQYRAVAYSCAVAGLRPTDARAVVGPPDVWVELPDRDHWSH
;
A
#
# COMPACT_ATOMS: atom_id res chain seq x y z
N MET A 1 27.41 27.22 -18.46
CA MET A 1 27.67 25.85 -17.96
C MET A 1 26.91 24.90 -18.87
N THR A 2 27.61 24.21 -19.77
CA THR A 2 27.04 23.09 -20.51
C THR A 2 26.66 22.02 -19.49
N ALA A 3 25.42 21.53 -19.52
CA ALA A 3 25.06 20.35 -18.75
C ALA A 3 26.06 19.24 -19.12
N VAL A 4 26.79 18.72 -18.14
CA VAL A 4 27.63 17.54 -18.35
C VAL A 4 26.64 16.43 -18.71
N ASP A 5 26.75 15.92 -19.93
CA ASP A 5 25.99 14.75 -20.39
C ASP A 5 26.38 13.59 -19.48
N ASP A 6 25.37 13.00 -18.83
CA ASP A 6 25.55 11.86 -17.92
C ASP A 6 25.77 10.54 -18.69
N GLY A 7 25.71 10.58 -20.04
CA GLY A 7 25.91 9.45 -20.93
C GLY A 7 24.73 8.47 -20.96
N TRP A 8 23.61 8.83 -20.33
CA TRP A 8 22.39 8.05 -20.30
C TRP A 8 21.30 8.62 -21.23
N THR A 9 21.70 9.38 -22.25
CA THR A 9 20.75 9.96 -23.22
C THR A 9 19.82 8.87 -23.79
N GLY A 10 18.52 9.11 -23.71
CA GLY A 10 17.48 8.18 -24.17
C GLY A 10 17.26 6.94 -23.27
N MET A 11 17.94 6.84 -22.13
CA MET A 11 17.67 5.80 -21.14
C MET A 11 16.31 6.03 -20.49
N GLY A 12 15.45 5.01 -20.57
CA GLY A 12 14.13 5.01 -19.93
C GLY A 12 14.15 4.33 -18.56
N TRP A 13 13.04 3.69 -18.21
CA TRP A 13 12.89 2.98 -16.93
C TRP A 13 13.27 1.49 -17.00
N ASP A 14 13.64 0.98 -18.18
CA ASP A 14 14.07 -0.40 -18.35
C ASP A 14 15.56 -0.54 -18.05
N TRP A 15 15.89 -1.02 -16.85
CA TRP A 15 17.26 -1.27 -16.40
C TRP A 15 17.64 -2.76 -16.49
N THR A 16 16.96 -3.54 -17.33
CA THR A 16 17.17 -5.00 -17.41
C THR A 16 18.18 -5.42 -18.47
N ASP A 17 18.36 -4.63 -19.54
CA ASP A 17 19.27 -4.92 -20.65
C ASP A 17 20.74 -4.70 -20.24
N HIS A 18 21.40 -5.78 -19.82
CA HIS A 18 22.78 -5.74 -19.38
C HIS A 18 23.76 -5.31 -20.47
N ASP A 19 23.53 -5.69 -21.73
CA ASP A 19 24.45 -5.35 -22.81
C ASP A 19 24.38 -3.86 -23.15
N ASP A 20 23.19 -3.27 -23.15
CA ASP A 20 23.03 -1.82 -23.33
C ASP A 20 23.65 -1.04 -22.18
N ILE A 21 23.36 -1.43 -20.93
CA ILE A 21 23.93 -0.77 -19.74
C ILE A 21 25.45 -0.82 -19.75
N ARG A 22 26.03 -2.00 -20.00
CA ARG A 22 27.48 -2.18 -20.06
C ARG A 22 28.10 -1.35 -21.19
N ARG A 23 27.48 -1.33 -22.37
CA ARG A 23 27.94 -0.53 -23.52
C ARG A 23 27.97 0.96 -23.17
N ARG A 24 26.91 1.51 -22.60
CA ARG A 24 26.83 2.94 -22.20
C ARG A 24 27.92 3.30 -21.19
N LEU A 25 28.11 2.46 -20.18
CA LEU A 25 29.14 2.67 -19.17
C LEU A 25 30.56 2.59 -19.78
N HIS A 26 30.81 1.72 -20.77
CA HIS A 26 32.06 1.73 -21.53
C HIS A 26 32.25 2.98 -22.40
N GLU A 27 31.16 3.56 -22.90
CA GLU A 27 31.16 4.82 -23.66
C GLU A 27 31.29 6.06 -22.77
N GLY A 28 31.35 5.89 -21.44
CA GLY A 28 31.59 6.96 -20.47
C GLY A 28 30.35 7.47 -19.74
N ALA A 29 29.24 6.73 -19.77
CA ALA A 29 28.09 7.04 -18.92
C ALA A 29 28.48 7.03 -17.43
N ASP A 30 27.95 7.99 -16.68
CA ASP A 30 28.26 8.19 -15.26
C ASP A 30 27.49 7.17 -14.41
N PRO A 31 28.16 6.22 -13.72
CA PRO A 31 27.47 5.24 -12.88
C PRO A 31 26.79 5.86 -11.64
N GLU A 32 27.12 7.10 -11.29
CA GLU A 32 26.60 7.80 -10.11
C GLU A 32 25.41 8.71 -10.43
N ARG A 33 25.27 9.15 -11.69
CA ARG A 33 24.30 10.18 -12.07
C ARG A 33 23.53 9.82 -13.32
N TRP A 34 22.22 9.93 -13.21
CA TRP A 34 21.27 9.89 -14.31
C TRP A 34 20.19 10.95 -14.09
N SER A 35 19.60 11.48 -15.15
CA SER A 35 18.51 12.48 -15.04
C SER A 35 17.34 12.06 -14.13
N GLY A 36 17.10 10.75 -13.98
CA GLY A 36 16.09 10.20 -13.07
C GLY A 36 16.63 9.70 -11.72
N GLY A 37 17.85 10.06 -11.31
CA GLY A 37 18.40 9.67 -10.01
C GLY A 37 19.78 9.01 -10.06
N ARG A 38 20.04 8.09 -9.12
CA ARG A 38 21.24 7.24 -9.13
C ARG A 38 20.97 5.98 -9.95
N PRO A 39 21.79 5.63 -10.96
CA PRO A 39 21.63 4.40 -11.75
C PRO A 39 21.46 3.13 -10.91
N LEU A 40 22.25 2.96 -9.84
CA LEU A 40 22.21 1.77 -9.00
C LEU A 40 20.87 1.58 -8.28
N HIS A 41 20.24 2.67 -7.81
CA HIS A 41 18.91 2.65 -7.19
C HIS A 41 17.84 2.21 -8.20
N ARG A 42 17.91 2.75 -9.41
CA ARG A 42 16.97 2.40 -10.48
C ARG A 42 17.12 0.95 -10.93
N ALA A 43 18.36 0.46 -11.03
CA ALA A 43 18.62 -0.96 -11.25
C ALA A 43 18.14 -1.85 -10.09
N ALA A 44 18.24 -1.39 -8.84
CA ALA A 44 17.72 -2.14 -7.69
C ALA A 44 16.19 -2.35 -7.79
N LEU A 45 15.46 -1.34 -8.25
CA LEU A 45 14.00 -1.36 -8.42
C LEU A 45 13.53 -2.10 -9.68
N PHE A 46 14.13 -1.79 -10.83
CA PHE A 46 13.61 -2.17 -12.15
C PHE A 46 14.56 -3.05 -12.95
N GLY A 47 15.81 -3.17 -12.52
CA GLY A 47 16.84 -3.89 -13.24
C GLY A 47 16.94 -5.37 -12.87
N SER A 48 17.93 -6.01 -13.49
CA SER A 48 18.29 -7.41 -13.24
C SER A 48 19.47 -7.50 -12.25
N PRO A 49 19.67 -8.65 -11.58
CA PRO A 49 20.78 -8.82 -10.63
C PRO A 49 22.16 -8.61 -11.27
N ILE A 50 22.29 -8.93 -12.57
CA ILE A 50 23.53 -8.74 -13.31
C ILE A 50 23.79 -7.25 -13.61
N VAL A 51 22.76 -6.46 -13.93
CA VAL A 51 22.88 -5.01 -14.07
C VAL A 51 23.21 -4.34 -12.74
N VAL A 52 22.58 -4.81 -11.66
CA VAL A 52 22.88 -4.35 -10.29
C VAL A 52 24.35 -4.61 -9.95
N ALA A 53 24.87 -5.82 -10.23
CA ALA A 53 26.27 -6.14 -9.99
C ALA A 53 27.23 -5.29 -10.85
N GLU A 54 26.90 -5.08 -12.13
CA GLU A 54 27.69 -4.26 -13.06
C GLU A 54 27.79 -2.79 -12.59
N LEU A 55 26.68 -2.21 -12.13
CA LEU A 55 26.66 -0.85 -11.59
C LEU A 55 27.34 -0.76 -10.22
N ALA A 56 27.07 -1.72 -9.33
CA ALA A 56 27.67 -1.75 -7.99
C ALA A 56 29.20 -1.86 -8.04
N GLY A 57 29.76 -2.53 -9.07
CA GLY A 57 31.20 -2.59 -9.30
C GLY A 57 31.82 -1.29 -9.85
N ARG A 58 31.01 -0.28 -10.20
CA ARG A 58 31.46 0.99 -10.80
C ARG A 58 31.22 2.22 -9.94
N VAL A 59 30.34 2.13 -8.94
CA VAL A 59 30.09 3.21 -7.98
C VAL A 59 31.21 3.29 -6.93
N ALA A 60 31.40 4.49 -6.38
CA ALA A 60 32.36 4.70 -5.29
C ALA A 60 31.83 4.19 -3.94
N ASP A 61 30.51 4.23 -3.75
CA ASP A 61 29.83 3.79 -2.53
C ASP A 61 28.51 3.10 -2.90
N VAL A 62 28.41 1.79 -2.64
CA VAL A 62 27.22 0.98 -2.89
C VAL A 62 26.06 1.36 -1.94
N ASP A 63 26.38 1.91 -0.77
CA ASP A 63 25.42 2.37 0.23
C ASP A 63 25.17 3.90 0.16
N ALA A 64 25.54 4.52 -0.96
CA ALA A 64 25.20 5.91 -1.21
C ALA A 64 23.68 6.09 -1.18
N LEU A 65 23.24 7.24 -0.64
CA LEU A 65 21.82 7.49 -0.44
C LEU A 65 21.18 8.20 -1.65
N GLU A 66 19.94 7.84 -1.94
CA GLU A 66 18.98 8.58 -2.75
C GLU A 66 17.72 8.74 -1.92
N ASP A 67 17.20 9.96 -1.82
CA ASP A 67 16.00 10.27 -1.03
C ASP A 67 16.01 9.67 0.39
N GLY A 68 17.18 9.68 1.02
CA GLY A 68 17.40 9.23 2.40
C GLY A 68 17.56 7.70 2.58
N VAL A 69 17.48 6.91 1.52
CA VAL A 69 17.57 5.43 1.59
C VAL A 69 18.70 4.88 0.72
N THR A 70 19.09 3.61 0.91
CA THR A 70 20.08 2.92 0.06
C THR A 70 19.40 2.15 -1.08
N ALA A 71 20.13 1.82 -2.13
CA ALA A 71 19.63 0.91 -3.17
C ALA A 71 19.19 -0.45 -2.60
N LEU A 72 19.83 -0.92 -1.52
CA LEU A 72 19.45 -2.17 -0.85
C LEU A 72 18.09 -2.07 -0.15
N TRP A 73 17.79 -0.92 0.46
CA TRP A 73 16.46 -0.65 1.01
C TRP A 73 15.39 -0.74 -0.09
N GLU A 74 15.61 -0.09 -1.22
CA GLU A 74 14.67 -0.11 -2.35
C GLU A 74 14.44 -1.52 -2.90
N ALA A 75 15.51 -2.31 -3.06
CA ALA A 75 15.39 -3.70 -3.51
C ALA A 75 14.55 -4.56 -2.55
N VAL A 76 14.76 -4.41 -1.24
CA VAL A 76 14.00 -5.17 -0.23
C VAL A 76 12.55 -4.72 -0.20
N VAL A 77 12.29 -3.41 -0.11
CA VAL A 77 10.93 -2.85 -0.06
C VAL A 77 10.16 -3.21 -1.31
N SER A 78 10.77 -3.17 -2.50
CA SER A 78 10.13 -3.49 -3.78
C SER A 78 10.11 -4.99 -4.12
N ARG A 79 10.40 -5.85 -3.13
CA ARG A 79 10.34 -7.31 -3.25
C ARG A 79 11.21 -7.86 -4.38
N LYS A 80 12.45 -7.37 -4.49
CA LYS A 80 13.47 -7.80 -5.47
C LYS A 80 14.60 -8.58 -4.76
N PRO A 81 14.35 -9.83 -4.35
CA PRO A 81 15.31 -10.59 -3.53
C PRO A 81 16.64 -10.83 -4.24
N GLU A 82 16.65 -11.08 -5.55
CA GLU A 82 17.89 -11.31 -6.28
C GLU A 82 18.73 -10.04 -6.43
N ASN A 83 18.09 -8.88 -6.66
CA ASN A 83 18.79 -7.59 -6.68
C ASN A 83 19.35 -7.25 -5.30
N ALA A 84 18.59 -7.53 -4.24
CA ALA A 84 19.04 -7.34 -2.87
C ALA A 84 20.26 -8.22 -2.54
N ARG A 85 20.28 -9.47 -3.00
CA ARG A 85 21.47 -10.35 -2.85
C ARG A 85 22.66 -9.85 -3.66
N ALA A 86 22.45 -9.35 -4.88
CA ALA A 86 23.52 -8.77 -5.69
C ALA A 86 24.16 -7.55 -5.01
N LEU A 87 23.35 -6.65 -4.44
CA LEU A 87 23.83 -5.49 -3.67
C LEU A 87 24.62 -5.92 -2.43
N ALA A 88 24.11 -6.88 -1.67
CA ALA A 88 24.82 -7.39 -0.49
C ALA A 88 26.14 -8.09 -0.87
N ALA A 89 26.18 -8.83 -1.98
CA ALA A 89 27.40 -9.43 -2.51
C ALA A 89 28.43 -8.39 -2.98
N ALA A 90 27.97 -7.23 -3.43
CA ALA A 90 28.79 -6.08 -3.78
C ALA A 90 29.22 -5.23 -2.55
N GLY A 91 28.79 -5.60 -1.34
CA GLY A 91 29.23 -4.97 -0.09
C GLY A 91 28.25 -3.98 0.55
N ALA A 92 27.03 -3.84 0.02
CA ALA A 92 25.97 -3.09 0.70
C ALA A 92 25.66 -3.69 2.08
N ASP A 93 25.52 -2.87 3.12
CA ASP A 93 25.21 -3.32 4.49
C ASP A 93 23.70 -3.54 4.71
N PRO A 94 23.21 -4.79 4.84
CA PRO A 94 21.79 -5.06 5.07
C PRO A 94 21.30 -4.67 6.47
N TRP A 95 22.22 -4.41 7.40
CA TRP A 95 21.90 -4.18 8.81
C TRP A 95 22.01 -2.70 9.20
N ARG A 96 22.38 -1.83 8.25
CA ARG A 96 22.32 -0.39 8.39
C ARG A 96 20.87 0.08 8.63
N PRO A 97 20.58 0.79 9.74
CA PRO A 97 19.27 1.38 9.96
C PRO A 97 18.92 2.42 8.88
N SER A 98 17.64 2.46 8.57
CA SER A 98 17.00 3.35 7.60
C SER A 98 15.73 3.94 8.25
N ILE A 99 14.67 4.13 7.47
CA ILE A 99 13.39 4.71 7.90
C ILE A 99 12.81 3.97 9.12
N GLY A 100 12.35 4.74 10.10
CA GLY A 100 11.73 4.20 11.33
C GLY A 100 12.64 3.23 12.10
N GLY A 101 13.97 3.32 11.93
CA GLY A 101 14.94 2.44 12.58
C GLY A 101 15.01 1.01 12.00
N TRP A 102 14.29 0.74 10.91
CA TRP A 102 14.38 -0.55 10.21
C TRP A 102 15.63 -0.62 9.33
N SER A 103 16.32 -1.75 9.34
CA SER A 103 17.29 -2.06 8.29
C SER A 103 16.62 -2.92 7.20
N PRO A 104 17.13 -2.94 5.95
CA PRO A 104 16.63 -3.83 4.90
C PRO A 104 16.61 -5.31 5.36
N GLY A 105 17.66 -5.75 6.04
CA GLY A 105 17.80 -7.09 6.59
C GLY A 105 16.75 -7.40 7.66
N ARG A 106 16.52 -6.50 8.63
CA ARG A 106 15.52 -6.72 9.69
C ARG A 106 14.11 -6.72 9.12
N LEU A 107 13.83 -5.84 8.16
CA LEU A 107 12.53 -5.76 7.47
C LEU A 107 12.25 -7.06 6.70
N SER A 108 13.26 -7.61 6.00
CA SER A 108 13.14 -8.87 5.28
C SER A 108 12.72 -10.06 6.16
N LEU A 109 13.04 -10.04 7.47
CA LEU A 109 12.61 -11.08 8.41
C LEU A 109 11.10 -11.13 8.62
N ALA A 110 10.40 -10.02 8.40
CA ALA A 110 8.95 -9.92 8.51
C ALA A 110 8.23 -10.18 7.18
N GLY A 111 8.96 -10.10 6.06
CA GLY A 111 8.41 -10.19 4.71
C GLY A 111 8.25 -11.63 4.20
N PRO A 112 7.80 -11.78 2.94
CA PRO A 112 7.58 -13.09 2.32
C PRO A 112 8.88 -13.86 2.05
N THR A 113 10.03 -13.18 2.06
CA THR A 113 11.35 -13.77 1.81
C THR A 113 12.25 -13.65 3.05
N PRO A 114 11.95 -14.33 4.17
CA PRO A 114 12.82 -14.28 5.34
C PRO A 114 14.17 -14.94 5.03
N GLY A 115 15.25 -14.42 5.63
CA GLY A 115 16.59 -15.00 5.47
C GLY A 115 17.31 -14.60 4.17
N LEU A 116 17.01 -13.43 3.60
CA LEU A 116 17.78 -12.88 2.46
C LEU A 116 19.26 -12.72 2.77
N PHE A 117 19.60 -12.45 4.04
CA PHE A 117 20.96 -12.20 4.49
C PHE A 117 21.27 -13.01 5.75
N PRO A 118 22.55 -13.34 6.00
CA PRO A 118 22.98 -13.88 7.29
C PRO A 118 22.60 -12.94 8.44
N VAL A 119 21.87 -13.46 9.42
CA VAL A 119 21.32 -12.67 10.54
C VAL A 119 22.37 -12.53 11.65
N PRO A 120 22.78 -11.31 12.04
CA PRO A 120 23.70 -11.09 13.15
C PRO A 120 23.12 -11.59 14.47
N ALA A 121 24.00 -12.00 15.38
CA ALA A 121 23.61 -12.44 16.71
C ALA A 121 22.81 -11.34 17.44
N GLY A 122 21.68 -11.71 18.03
CA GLY A 122 20.80 -10.79 18.77
C GLY A 122 19.79 -10.03 17.91
N VAL A 123 19.92 -10.02 16.58
CA VAL A 123 18.92 -9.42 15.70
C VAL A 123 17.72 -10.35 15.57
N ARG A 124 16.54 -9.85 15.98
CA ARG A 124 15.27 -10.56 15.82
C ARG A 124 14.09 -9.59 15.78
N LEU A 125 12.99 -10.06 15.22
CA LEU A 125 11.69 -9.41 15.40
C LEU A 125 11.23 -9.56 16.86
N THR A 126 10.61 -8.51 17.38
CA THR A 126 9.81 -8.56 18.60
C THR A 126 8.59 -9.45 18.41
N ASP A 127 7.96 -9.87 19.51
CA ASP A 127 6.75 -10.69 19.44
C ASP A 127 5.59 -9.96 18.74
N ARG A 128 5.51 -8.63 18.92
CA ARG A 128 4.52 -7.78 18.25
C ARG A 128 4.73 -7.74 16.73
N GLU A 129 5.96 -7.51 16.27
CA GLU A 129 6.27 -7.46 14.84
C GLU A 129 6.08 -8.84 14.18
N ARG A 130 6.45 -9.92 14.89
CA ARG A 130 6.19 -11.28 14.42
C ARG A 130 4.70 -11.57 14.30
N ALA A 131 3.90 -11.18 15.28
CA ALA A 131 2.45 -11.32 15.23
C ALA A 131 1.84 -10.51 14.09
N ALA A 132 2.33 -9.28 13.85
CA ALA A 132 1.91 -8.46 12.72
C ALA A 132 2.22 -9.12 11.37
N ALA A 133 3.43 -9.68 11.19
CA ALA A 133 3.81 -10.41 9.99
C ALA A 133 2.94 -11.66 9.75
N GLN A 134 2.66 -12.43 10.81
CA GLN A 134 1.77 -13.60 10.73
C GLN A 134 0.34 -13.21 10.37
N GLU A 135 -0.18 -12.16 10.98
CA GLU A 135 -1.53 -11.66 10.66
C GLU A 135 -1.60 -11.08 9.25
N ALA A 136 -0.56 -10.41 8.77
CA ALA A 136 -0.48 -9.97 7.38
C ALA A 136 -0.51 -11.16 6.42
N GLY A 137 0.26 -12.22 6.68
CA GLY A 137 0.20 -13.45 5.89
C GLY A 137 -1.22 -14.04 5.84
N ARG A 138 -1.87 -14.20 7.01
CA ARG A 138 -3.26 -14.69 7.09
C ARG A 138 -4.22 -13.82 6.29
N LEU A 139 -4.16 -12.50 6.49
CA LEU A 139 -5.09 -11.55 5.89
C LEU A 139 -4.91 -11.47 4.37
N LEU A 140 -3.67 -11.46 3.88
CA LEU A 140 -3.36 -11.47 2.45
C LEU A 140 -3.84 -12.76 1.77
N THR A 141 -3.69 -13.91 2.43
CA THR A 141 -4.23 -15.18 1.94
C THR A 141 -5.75 -15.19 1.91
N ALA A 142 -6.40 -14.70 2.97
CA ALA A 142 -7.87 -14.65 3.06
C ALA A 142 -8.47 -13.75 1.95
N LEU A 143 -7.91 -12.56 1.77
CA LEU A 143 -8.41 -11.62 0.77
C LEU A 143 -8.02 -11.99 -0.67
N GLY A 144 -6.91 -12.68 -0.88
CA GLY A 144 -6.45 -13.01 -2.23
C GLY A 144 -6.10 -11.77 -3.05
N GLU A 145 -6.32 -11.85 -4.36
CA GLU A 145 -6.13 -10.76 -5.32
C GLU A 145 -7.42 -10.53 -6.11
N PHE A 146 -7.79 -9.27 -6.29
CA PHE A 146 -8.98 -8.85 -6.99
C PHE A 146 -8.81 -7.41 -7.50
N HIS A 147 -9.59 -7.05 -8.51
CA HIS A 147 -9.68 -5.68 -9.00
C HIS A 147 -10.68 -4.88 -8.15
N TYR A 148 -10.33 -3.65 -7.77
CA TYR A 148 -11.14 -2.78 -6.91
C TYR A 148 -10.99 -1.31 -7.28
N GLU A 149 -10.52 -1.00 -8.49
CA GLU A 149 -10.40 0.38 -8.95
C GLU A 149 -11.80 1.01 -9.00
N GLY A 150 -11.93 2.25 -8.54
CA GLY A 150 -13.22 2.94 -8.36
C GLY A 150 -13.96 2.60 -7.05
N THR A 151 -13.49 1.61 -6.28
CA THR A 151 -14.16 1.21 -5.03
C THR A 151 -13.85 2.15 -3.87
N GLY A 152 -14.89 2.64 -3.22
CA GLY A 152 -14.85 3.25 -1.90
C GLY A 152 -15.11 2.19 -0.82
N LEU A 153 -14.40 2.32 0.29
CA LEU A 153 -14.46 1.36 1.38
C LEU A 153 -14.25 2.06 2.74
N ALA A 154 -14.92 1.56 3.78
CA ALA A 154 -14.64 1.90 5.17
C ALA A 154 -14.54 0.62 6.02
N CYS A 155 -13.38 0.40 6.64
CA CYS A 155 -13.17 -0.67 7.62
C CYS A 155 -13.45 -0.13 9.02
N VAL A 156 -14.48 -0.64 9.70
CA VAL A 156 -14.92 -0.14 11.01
C VAL A 156 -14.67 -1.17 12.09
N ALA A 157 -13.94 -0.78 13.13
CA ALA A 157 -13.57 -1.68 14.22
C ALA A 157 -14.74 -1.92 15.19
N GLY A 158 -14.94 -3.17 15.59
CA GLY A 158 -15.73 -3.56 16.76
C GLY A 158 -17.24 -3.40 16.68
N ILE A 159 -17.80 -3.08 15.50
CA ILE A 159 -19.25 -3.02 15.27
C ILE A 159 -19.64 -3.93 14.10
N ASP A 160 -20.84 -4.48 14.15
CA ASP A 160 -21.39 -5.29 13.05
C ASP A 160 -22.15 -4.41 12.03
N ALA A 161 -22.65 -5.05 10.97
CA ALA A 161 -23.40 -4.36 9.92
C ALA A 161 -24.66 -3.66 10.45
N ALA A 162 -25.38 -4.27 11.40
CA ALA A 162 -26.61 -3.69 11.94
C ALA A 162 -26.33 -2.39 12.71
N GLU A 163 -25.29 -2.37 13.55
CA GLU A 163 -24.87 -1.18 14.26
C GLU A 163 -24.33 -0.09 13.31
N ALA A 164 -23.61 -0.48 12.25
CA ALA A 164 -23.17 0.46 11.23
C ALA A 164 -24.35 1.13 10.50
N VAL A 165 -25.34 0.34 10.05
CA VAL A 165 -26.57 0.85 9.43
C VAL A 165 -27.33 1.79 10.37
N ARG A 166 -27.45 1.42 11.64
CA ARG A 166 -28.08 2.26 12.68
C ARG A 166 -27.37 3.60 12.85
N ARG A 167 -26.03 3.62 12.88
CA ARG A 167 -25.24 4.87 13.01
C ARG A 167 -25.35 5.77 11.79
N LEU A 168 -25.48 5.17 10.61
CA LEU A 168 -25.67 5.91 9.36
C LEU A 168 -27.09 6.44 9.19
N GLU A 169 -28.04 5.93 9.99
CA GLU A 169 -29.49 6.16 9.84
C GLU A 169 -29.94 5.78 8.42
N ALA A 170 -29.32 4.74 7.87
CA ALA A 170 -29.54 4.28 6.51
C ALA A 170 -30.72 3.30 6.44
N THR A 171 -31.42 3.29 5.30
CA THR A 171 -32.58 2.42 5.07
C THR A 171 -32.20 1.23 4.19
N PRO A 172 -32.59 -0.02 4.52
CA PRO A 172 -32.38 -1.17 3.64
C PRO A 172 -33.01 -0.96 2.27
N VAL A 173 -32.33 -1.46 1.24
CA VAL A 173 -32.74 -1.40 -0.16
C VAL A 173 -32.95 -2.82 -0.68
N GLU A 174 -33.96 -3.01 -1.52
CA GLU A 174 -34.23 -4.29 -2.16
C GLU A 174 -33.15 -4.60 -3.21
N ASP A 175 -32.78 -5.87 -3.34
CA ASP A 175 -31.68 -6.30 -4.20
C ASP A 175 -31.95 -5.93 -5.68
N GLU A 176 -33.21 -5.95 -6.12
CA GLU A 176 -33.60 -5.61 -7.49
C GLU A 176 -33.20 -4.17 -7.89
N VAL A 177 -33.31 -3.21 -6.97
CA VAL A 177 -32.91 -1.81 -7.23
C VAL A 177 -31.40 -1.71 -7.43
N ILE A 178 -30.64 -2.53 -6.70
CA ILE A 178 -29.19 -2.54 -6.78
C ILE A 178 -28.72 -3.30 -8.01
N ASP A 179 -29.40 -4.38 -8.39
CA ASP A 179 -29.09 -5.13 -9.61
C ASP A 179 -29.28 -4.23 -10.85
N GLU A 180 -30.37 -3.44 -10.91
CA GLU A 180 -30.58 -2.45 -11.97
C GLU A 180 -29.46 -1.39 -12.01
N LEU A 181 -29.06 -0.87 -10.85
CA LEU A 181 -27.95 0.09 -10.73
C LEU A 181 -26.61 -0.52 -11.18
N LEU A 182 -26.34 -1.77 -10.82
CA LEU A 182 -25.11 -2.48 -11.18
C LEU A 182 -25.05 -2.83 -12.66
N GLU A 183 -26.19 -3.11 -13.30
CA GLU A 183 -26.27 -3.34 -14.74
C GLU A 183 -26.04 -2.07 -15.56
N ALA A 184 -26.53 -0.91 -15.09
CA ALA A 184 -26.45 0.36 -15.82
C ALA A 184 -26.07 1.56 -14.92
N PRO A 185 -24.88 1.58 -14.31
CA PRO A 185 -24.52 2.60 -13.31
C PRO A 185 -24.45 4.03 -13.84
N TYR A 186 -24.29 4.19 -15.17
CA TYR A 186 -24.24 5.50 -15.84
C TYR A 186 -25.62 6.06 -16.21
N GLU A 187 -26.69 5.29 -16.02
CA GLU A 187 -28.07 5.76 -16.25
C GLU A 187 -28.63 6.50 -15.02
N TYR A 188 -28.02 6.30 -13.86
CA TYR A 188 -28.38 6.98 -12.61
C TYR A 188 -27.64 8.31 -12.50
N ASP A 189 -28.28 9.26 -11.81
CA ASP A 189 -27.59 10.47 -11.39
C ASP A 189 -26.45 10.09 -10.43
N MET A 190 -25.30 10.77 -10.57
CA MET A 190 -24.12 10.48 -9.75
C MET A 190 -24.40 10.71 -8.26
N ASP A 191 -25.12 11.77 -7.90
CA ASP A 191 -25.42 12.07 -6.50
C ASP A 191 -26.44 11.07 -5.93
N GLU A 192 -27.36 10.58 -6.76
CA GLU A 192 -28.30 9.53 -6.39
C GLU A 192 -27.61 8.18 -6.16
N SER A 193 -26.79 7.73 -7.11
CA SER A 193 -26.08 6.45 -7.03
C SER A 193 -25.07 6.38 -5.88
N LEU A 194 -24.52 7.53 -5.46
CA LEU A 194 -23.58 7.61 -4.34
C LEU A 194 -24.25 7.33 -2.98
N ARG A 195 -25.57 7.38 -2.87
CA ARG A 195 -26.27 7.07 -1.61
C ARG A 195 -26.34 5.59 -1.30
N PHE A 196 -26.17 4.72 -2.30
CA PHE A 196 -26.25 3.27 -2.10
C PHE A 196 -24.90 2.68 -1.70
N ILE A 197 -24.86 2.00 -0.55
CA ILE A 197 -23.67 1.36 -0.01
C ILE A 197 -23.98 -0.05 0.49
N GLY A 198 -23.02 -0.95 0.38
CA GLY A 198 -23.07 -2.29 0.94
C GLY A 198 -22.46 -2.31 2.34
N VAL A 199 -23.03 -3.08 3.26
CA VAL A 199 -22.47 -3.27 4.61
C VAL A 199 -22.34 -4.76 4.90
N THR A 200 -21.15 -5.18 5.33
CA THR A 200 -20.85 -6.59 5.62
C THR A 200 -20.13 -6.75 6.95
N SER A 201 -20.64 -7.61 7.82
CA SER A 201 -19.99 -7.98 9.07
C SER A 201 -18.81 -8.92 8.81
N VAL A 202 -17.69 -8.68 9.48
CA VAL A 202 -16.51 -9.54 9.43
C VAL A 202 -15.96 -9.73 10.85
N PRO A 203 -15.15 -10.77 11.13
CA PRO A 203 -14.52 -10.88 12.44
C PRO A 203 -13.75 -9.60 12.77
N GLY A 204 -14.01 -9.02 13.94
CA GLY A 204 -13.39 -7.78 14.40
C GLY A 204 -14.12 -6.49 14.00
N GLY A 205 -15.19 -6.54 13.19
CA GLY A 205 -15.97 -5.34 12.85
C GLY A 205 -16.85 -5.49 11.62
N CYS A 206 -16.90 -4.45 10.78
CA CYS A 206 -17.63 -4.48 9.51
C CYS A 206 -16.88 -3.72 8.42
N VAL A 207 -17.18 -4.06 7.17
CA VAL A 207 -16.74 -3.33 5.98
C VAL A 207 -17.96 -2.68 5.35
N VAL A 208 -17.86 -1.38 5.08
CA VAL A 208 -18.81 -0.65 4.24
C VAL A 208 -18.17 -0.46 2.88
N THR A 209 -18.87 -0.77 1.78
CA THR A 209 -18.32 -0.72 0.43
C THR A 209 -19.25 -0.04 -0.56
N GLN A 210 -18.64 0.54 -1.60
CA GLN A 210 -19.33 1.03 -2.78
C GLN A 210 -18.42 0.78 -3.99
N PRO A 211 -18.73 -0.19 -4.86
CA PRO A 211 -17.85 -0.56 -5.97
C PRO A 211 -17.57 0.55 -6.99
N TRP A 212 -18.49 1.51 -7.12
CA TRP A 212 -18.47 2.56 -8.17
C TRP A 212 -18.23 3.98 -7.64
N GLY A 213 -17.95 4.16 -6.35
CA GLY A 213 -17.89 5.50 -5.77
C GLY A 213 -17.21 5.58 -4.43
N TYR A 214 -17.05 6.81 -3.94
CA TYR A 214 -16.26 7.14 -2.76
C TYR A 214 -17.11 7.36 -1.49
N ALA A 215 -18.41 7.08 -1.53
CA ALA A 215 -19.34 7.38 -0.43
C ALA A 215 -18.87 6.85 0.95
N PRO A 216 -18.33 5.62 1.06
CA PRO A 216 -17.84 5.10 2.34
C PRO A 216 -16.70 5.94 2.94
N GLN A 217 -15.92 6.64 2.12
CA GLN A 217 -14.81 7.49 2.56
C GLN A 217 -15.26 8.92 2.89
N MET A 218 -16.52 9.28 2.66
CA MET A 218 -16.98 10.64 2.93
C MET A 218 -16.86 10.97 4.42
N PRO A 219 -16.38 12.19 4.79
CA PRO A 219 -16.12 12.55 6.18
C PRO A 219 -17.29 12.34 7.15
N GLY A 220 -18.50 12.70 6.75
CA GLY A 220 -19.72 12.55 7.54
C GLY A 220 -20.12 11.08 7.73
N VAL A 221 -19.82 10.22 6.76
CA VAL A 221 -20.00 8.76 6.86
C VAL A 221 -18.98 8.19 7.85
N LEU A 222 -17.70 8.52 7.69
CA LEU A 222 -16.63 8.07 8.58
C LEU A 222 -16.79 8.55 10.03
N ALA A 223 -17.24 9.79 10.23
CA ALA A 223 -17.54 10.32 11.55
C ALA A 223 -18.63 9.49 12.25
N ARG A 224 -19.74 9.21 11.57
CA ARG A 224 -20.82 8.38 12.13
C ARG A 224 -20.35 6.96 12.45
N LEU A 225 -19.64 6.33 11.52
CA LEU A 225 -19.15 4.96 11.71
C LEU A 225 -18.13 4.86 12.84
N SER A 226 -17.21 5.83 12.95
CA SER A 226 -16.15 5.83 13.96
C SER A 226 -16.58 6.28 15.36
N ALA A 227 -17.84 6.60 15.61
CA ALA A 227 -18.30 7.02 16.94
C ALA A 227 -17.95 5.97 18.02
N GLY A 228 -17.13 6.35 19.01
CA GLY A 228 -16.65 5.42 20.05
C GLY A 228 -15.72 4.29 19.56
N THR A 229 -15.25 4.32 18.31
CA THR A 229 -14.36 3.31 17.72
C THR A 229 -13.39 3.93 16.70
N VAL A 230 -12.76 3.11 15.87
CA VAL A 230 -11.81 3.49 14.83
C VAL A 230 -12.33 3.02 13.48
N CYS A 231 -12.16 3.85 12.46
CA CYS A 231 -12.50 3.55 11.09
C CYS A 231 -11.33 3.92 10.16
N TYR A 232 -11.03 3.06 9.19
CA TYR A 232 -10.13 3.39 8.09
C TYR A 232 -10.93 3.52 6.80
N GLY A 233 -10.92 4.71 6.19
CA GLY A 233 -11.55 4.95 4.89
C GLY A 233 -10.55 4.81 3.75
N LEU A 234 -10.95 4.19 2.66
CA LEU A 234 -10.20 4.01 1.42
C LEU A 234 -11.07 4.46 0.24
N TYR A 235 -10.47 5.19 -0.69
CA TYR A 235 -11.00 5.32 -2.04
C TYR A 235 -9.91 4.94 -3.04
N ALA A 236 -10.16 3.89 -3.82
CA ALA A 236 -9.26 3.43 -4.88
C ALA A 236 -9.49 4.27 -6.15
N ASN A 237 -9.04 5.52 -6.12
CA ASN A 237 -9.34 6.49 -7.16
C ASN A 237 -8.64 6.11 -8.50
N PRO A 238 -9.40 5.88 -9.60
CA PRO A 238 -8.81 5.52 -10.90
C PRO A 238 -7.84 6.58 -11.46
N LYS A 239 -8.00 7.84 -11.03
CA LYS A 239 -7.20 8.97 -11.53
C LYS A 239 -5.88 9.17 -10.78
N SER A 240 -5.88 8.95 -9.46
CA SER A 240 -4.78 9.35 -8.58
C SER A 240 -4.29 8.25 -7.65
N GLY A 241 -4.83 7.04 -7.78
CA GLY A 241 -4.49 5.90 -6.93
C GLY A 241 -5.21 5.90 -5.59
N ASN A 242 -4.73 5.05 -4.68
CA ASN A 242 -5.39 4.81 -3.40
C ASN A 242 -5.24 5.98 -2.44
N GLN A 243 -6.37 6.48 -1.95
CA GLN A 243 -6.48 7.55 -0.97
C GLN A 243 -7.01 6.98 0.35
N GLY A 244 -6.35 7.27 1.45
CA GLY A 244 -6.69 6.74 2.77
C GLY A 244 -6.96 7.84 3.78
N CYS A 245 -7.76 7.51 4.79
CA CYS A 245 -8.01 8.37 5.94
C CYS A 245 -8.31 7.54 7.19
N ILE A 246 -8.04 8.13 8.35
CA ILE A 246 -8.32 7.52 9.66
C ILE A 246 -9.31 8.42 10.39
N ALA A 247 -10.41 7.83 10.84
CA ALA A 247 -11.35 8.47 11.74
C ALA A 247 -11.40 7.73 13.08
N ARG A 248 -11.42 8.49 14.18
CA ARG A 248 -11.54 7.96 15.54
C ARG A 248 -12.57 8.76 16.30
N HIS A 249 -13.42 8.05 17.03
CA HIS A 249 -14.38 8.66 17.95
C HIS A 249 -15.25 9.77 17.33
N GLY A 250 -15.57 9.65 16.04
CA GLY A 250 -16.38 10.64 15.33
C GLY A 250 -15.60 11.77 14.67
N THR A 251 -14.27 11.75 14.68
CA THR A 251 -13.43 12.79 14.07
C THR A 251 -12.48 12.18 13.05
N VAL A 252 -12.37 12.80 11.87
CA VAL A 252 -11.36 12.42 10.86
C VAL A 252 -10.04 13.08 11.23
N GLU A 253 -9.08 12.28 11.71
CA GLU A 253 -7.79 12.77 12.25
C GLU A 253 -6.69 12.87 11.19
N ARG A 254 -6.66 11.92 10.24
CA ARG A 254 -5.63 11.85 9.19
C ARG A 254 -6.29 11.65 7.83
N ARG A 255 -5.74 12.31 6.81
CA ARG A 255 -6.17 12.27 5.41
C ARG A 255 -4.95 12.14 4.51
N ASP A 256 -5.19 11.95 3.21
CA ASP A 256 -4.16 11.83 2.17
C ASP A 256 -3.12 10.74 2.49
N LEU A 257 -3.58 9.67 3.12
CA LEU A 257 -2.78 8.48 3.35
C LEU A 257 -2.73 7.66 2.05
N HIS A 258 -1.67 6.87 1.87
CA HIS A 258 -1.46 6.08 0.66
C HIS A 258 -1.41 4.58 1.01
N PRO A 259 -2.55 3.97 1.37
CA PRO A 259 -2.58 2.55 1.73
C PRO A 259 -2.09 1.69 0.57
N GLY A 260 -1.22 0.72 0.88
CA GLY A 260 -0.52 -0.09 -0.12
C GLY A 260 0.67 0.60 -0.79
N GLY A 261 1.01 1.84 -0.39
CA GLY A 261 2.26 2.49 -0.75
C GLY A 261 3.48 1.93 0.00
N GLY A 262 4.66 2.44 -0.35
CA GLY A 262 5.89 2.18 0.39
C GLY A 262 6.02 3.06 1.65
N PRO A 263 6.99 2.77 2.52
CA PRO A 263 7.31 3.60 3.68
C PRO A 263 7.84 4.99 3.29
N TYR A 264 7.49 6.02 4.06
CA TYR A 264 7.96 7.41 3.91
C TYR A 264 8.99 7.78 4.97
N GLU A 265 9.85 8.77 4.70
CA GLU A 265 10.98 9.17 5.56
C GLU A 265 10.62 9.38 7.04
N ASN A 266 9.42 9.91 7.33
CA ASN A 266 8.96 10.24 8.67
C ASN A 266 8.04 9.19 9.30
N ASP A 267 7.86 8.03 8.67
CA ASP A 267 7.00 6.96 9.19
C ASP A 267 7.55 6.39 10.49
N ALA A 268 6.66 6.16 11.45
CA ALA A 268 6.98 5.43 12.67
C ALA A 268 7.34 3.96 12.36
N PRO A 269 8.08 3.26 13.24
CA PRO A 269 8.50 1.88 12.98
C PRO A 269 7.34 0.93 12.63
N GLU A 270 6.18 1.09 13.26
CA GLU A 270 4.98 0.30 12.98
C GLU A 270 4.33 0.64 11.63
N GLU A 271 4.42 1.89 11.18
CA GLU A 271 3.92 2.33 9.87
C GLU A 271 4.80 1.76 8.77
N VAL A 272 6.13 1.81 8.93
CA VAL A 272 7.09 1.19 8.01
C VAL A 272 6.81 -0.29 7.84
N LEU A 273 6.63 -1.02 8.94
CA LEU A 273 6.33 -2.45 8.90
C LEU A 273 5.00 -2.71 8.19
N SER A 274 3.96 -1.94 8.49
CA SER A 274 2.63 -2.09 7.87
C SER A 274 2.68 -1.84 6.37
N SER A 275 3.34 -0.75 5.93
CA SER A 275 3.53 -0.43 4.52
C SER A 275 4.31 -1.52 3.78
N TYR A 276 5.34 -2.08 4.40
CA TYR A 276 6.10 -3.19 3.81
C TYR A 276 5.27 -4.48 3.66
N LEU A 277 4.54 -4.88 4.72
CA LEU A 277 3.74 -6.09 4.74
C LEU A 277 2.58 -6.02 3.72
N TYR A 278 1.91 -4.87 3.65
CA TYR A 278 0.73 -4.68 2.80
C TYR A 278 0.99 -3.87 1.53
N GLN A 279 2.25 -3.77 1.09
CA GLN A 279 2.60 -3.10 -0.15
C GLN A 279 1.78 -3.65 -1.32
N TYR A 280 1.19 -2.75 -2.11
CA TYR A 280 0.24 -3.00 -3.20
C TYR A 280 -1.08 -3.69 -2.79
N ARG A 281 -1.37 -3.77 -1.48
CA ARG A 281 -2.55 -4.44 -0.92
C ARG A 281 -3.34 -3.49 -0.02
N ALA A 282 -3.82 -2.40 -0.62
CA ALA A 282 -4.48 -1.29 0.08
C ALA A 282 -5.69 -1.73 0.93
N VAL A 283 -6.54 -2.62 0.41
CA VAL A 283 -7.69 -3.14 1.17
C VAL A 283 -7.23 -3.93 2.41
N ALA A 284 -6.18 -4.76 2.28
CA ALA A 284 -5.63 -5.49 3.40
C ALA A 284 -4.99 -4.55 4.44
N TYR A 285 -4.30 -3.50 3.98
CA TYR A 285 -3.79 -2.43 4.84
C TYR A 285 -4.92 -1.77 5.64
N SER A 286 -6.01 -1.37 4.98
CA SER A 286 -7.18 -0.74 5.63
C SER A 286 -7.80 -1.64 6.69
N CYS A 287 -8.00 -2.92 6.38
CA CYS A 287 -8.49 -3.92 7.33
C CYS A 287 -7.55 -4.05 8.54
N ALA A 288 -6.24 -4.13 8.30
CA ALA A 288 -5.25 -4.31 9.35
C ALA A 288 -5.19 -3.11 10.31
N VAL A 289 -5.21 -1.88 9.80
CA VAL A 289 -5.20 -0.66 10.62
C VAL A 289 -6.45 -0.56 11.50
N ALA A 290 -7.60 -0.98 10.97
CA ALA A 290 -8.85 -1.03 11.74
C ALA A 290 -9.00 -2.32 12.58
N GLY A 291 -8.07 -3.27 12.50
CA GLY A 291 -8.10 -4.51 13.29
C GLY A 291 -9.13 -5.55 12.83
N LEU A 292 -9.60 -5.47 11.58
CA LEU A 292 -10.54 -6.41 11.00
C LEU A 292 -9.82 -7.68 10.56
N ARG A 293 -10.52 -8.81 10.67
CA ARG A 293 -10.00 -10.14 10.36
C ARG A 293 -10.94 -10.91 9.41
N PRO A 294 -11.23 -10.39 8.20
CA PRO A 294 -12.03 -11.12 7.22
C PRO A 294 -11.42 -12.49 6.91
N THR A 295 -12.28 -13.45 6.59
CA THR A 295 -11.93 -14.84 6.25
C THR A 295 -11.82 -15.08 4.74
N ASP A 296 -12.39 -14.18 3.95
CA ASP A 296 -12.42 -14.17 2.49
C ASP A 296 -12.60 -12.72 1.99
N ALA A 297 -12.69 -12.53 0.67
CA ALA A 297 -12.88 -11.22 0.05
C ALA A 297 -14.35 -10.78 -0.11
N ARG A 298 -15.35 -11.56 0.37
CA ARG A 298 -16.77 -11.31 0.11
C ARG A 298 -17.20 -9.92 0.56
N ALA A 299 -16.72 -9.47 1.72
CA ALA A 299 -17.05 -8.15 2.26
C ALA A 299 -16.58 -6.98 1.39
N VAL A 300 -15.77 -7.24 0.36
CA VAL A 300 -15.21 -6.22 -0.53
C VAL A 300 -15.76 -6.35 -1.95
N VAL A 301 -15.74 -7.57 -2.51
CA VAL A 301 -16.08 -7.82 -3.92
C VAL A 301 -17.29 -8.75 -4.12
N GLY A 302 -17.82 -9.31 -3.03
CA GLY A 302 -19.02 -10.15 -3.06
C GLY A 302 -20.27 -9.37 -2.66
N PRO A 303 -21.43 -10.04 -2.61
CA PRO A 303 -22.66 -9.42 -2.13
C PRO A 303 -22.52 -9.06 -0.64
N PRO A 304 -22.93 -7.84 -0.23
CA PRO A 304 -22.91 -7.44 1.16
C PRO A 304 -23.96 -8.20 1.99
N ASP A 305 -23.95 -8.05 3.31
CA ASP A 305 -25.04 -8.56 4.15
C ASP A 305 -26.34 -7.79 3.90
N VAL A 306 -26.21 -6.50 3.61
CA VAL A 306 -27.32 -5.59 3.33
C VAL A 306 -26.84 -4.45 2.46
N TRP A 307 -27.66 -4.10 1.46
CA TRP A 307 -27.57 -2.84 0.75
C TRP A 307 -28.43 -1.80 1.47
N VAL A 308 -27.89 -0.60 1.65
CA VAL A 308 -28.62 0.50 2.29
C VAL A 308 -28.48 1.79 1.52
N GLU A 309 -29.49 2.63 1.61
CA GLU A 309 -29.50 4.00 1.12
C GLU A 309 -29.16 4.96 2.27
N LEU A 310 -28.13 5.76 2.08
CA LEU A 310 -27.78 6.86 2.97
C LEU A 310 -28.86 7.95 2.87
N PRO A 311 -29.23 8.58 4.00
CA PRO A 311 -30.17 9.70 3.97
C PRO A 311 -29.62 10.88 3.17
N ASP A 312 -30.54 11.61 2.53
CA ASP A 312 -30.23 12.83 1.76
C ASP A 312 -29.78 13.95 2.71
N ARG A 313 -28.46 14.16 2.78
CA ARG A 313 -27.81 15.21 3.57
C ARG A 313 -26.36 15.42 3.11
N ASP A 314 -25.76 16.50 3.59
CA ASP A 314 -24.34 16.76 3.38
C ASP A 314 -23.49 15.73 4.16
N HIS A 315 -22.84 14.84 3.42
CA HIS A 315 -21.90 13.85 3.94
C HIS A 315 -20.44 14.31 3.86
N TRP A 316 -20.16 15.50 3.34
CA TRP A 316 -18.83 16.11 3.32
C TRP A 316 -18.52 16.90 4.59
N SER A 317 -19.55 17.47 5.22
CA SER A 317 -19.46 18.12 6.53
C SER A 317 -19.66 17.09 7.67
N HIS A 318 -18.93 17.28 8.78
CA HIS A 318 -18.99 16.45 9.99
C HIS A 318 -19.07 17.34 11.24
#